data_AF-A0A292E609-F1
#
_entry.id   AF-A0A292E609-F1
#
_cell.length_a   1.000
_cell.length_b   1.000
_cell.length_c   1.000
_cell.angle_alpha   90.00
_cell.angle_beta   90.00
_cell.angle_gamma   90.00
#
_symmetry.space_group_name_H-M   'P 1'
#
loop_
_entity.id
_entity.type
_entity.pdbx_description
1 polymer ?
#
loop_
_entity_poly.entity_id
_entity_poly.type
_entity_poly.pdbx_seq_one_letter_code
_entity_poly.pdbx_strand_id
1 'polypeptide(L)'
;MTMTSLICTVEPSEQAVDNATIYRHLASIIEDGQSAPDDASLISVYLAAATSRLHGPNGLLGRALLDSTWEAKFDRWPAEVRIPLPRCMEVMKVEYVPYGATDAVELASSAFLAYGLGTDTARIRPAAGLAWPLLADHPAAVVVTFRAGWTQDTLPATIKHALLEMVTTAYAHRESVGYSTASFGVLPYSASQALRDWVVWTA
;
A
#
# COMPACT_ATOMS: atom_id res chain seq x y z
N MET A 1 17.20 -13.24 -1.77
CA MET A 1 16.37 -14.38 -1.31
C MET A 1 14.95 -13.88 -1.24
N THR A 2 14.04 -14.55 -1.94
CA THR A 2 12.75 -13.97 -2.34
C THR A 2 11.66 -14.39 -1.38
N MET A 3 10.92 -13.40 -0.89
CA MET A 3 9.60 -13.57 -0.31
C MET A 3 8.74 -14.43 -1.25
N THR A 4 8.06 -15.42 -0.71
CA THR A 4 7.29 -16.42 -1.46
C THR A 4 5.93 -15.86 -1.89
N SER A 5 5.30 -15.09 -1.01
CA SER A 5 3.95 -14.56 -1.21
C SER A 5 3.73 -13.35 -0.32
N LEU A 6 2.94 -12.39 -0.81
CA LEU A 6 2.45 -11.26 -0.06
C LEU A 6 0.96 -11.11 -0.33
N ILE A 7 0.15 -11.14 0.72
CA ILE A 7 -1.31 -11.14 0.62
C ILE A 7 -1.86 -10.04 1.53
N CYS A 8 -2.85 -9.29 1.05
CA CYS A 8 -3.64 -8.39 1.88
C CYS A 8 -4.69 -9.22 2.62
N THR A 9 -4.63 -9.25 3.95
CA THR A 9 -5.57 -10.00 4.79
C THR A 9 -6.77 -9.12 5.18
N VAL A 10 -6.52 -7.82 5.38
CA VAL A 10 -7.57 -6.84 5.72
C VAL A 10 -7.38 -5.60 4.87
N GLU A 11 -8.35 -5.35 3.99
CA GLU A 11 -8.43 -4.14 3.17
C GLU A 11 -8.75 -2.90 4.03
N PRO A 12 -8.33 -1.71 3.60
CA PRO A 12 -8.59 -0.48 4.34
C PRO A 12 -10.09 -0.18 4.37
N SER A 13 -10.62 0.14 5.56
CA SER A 13 -12.03 0.48 5.74
C SER A 13 -12.34 1.95 5.43
N GLU A 14 -11.32 2.80 5.43
CA GLU A 14 -11.43 4.25 5.18
C GLU A 14 -11.11 4.57 3.71
N GLN A 15 -11.65 5.67 3.19
CA GLN A 15 -11.32 6.14 1.84
C GLN A 15 -10.10 7.07 1.86
N ALA A 16 -9.35 7.10 0.76
CA ALA A 16 -8.13 7.92 0.69
C ALA A 16 -8.40 9.43 0.68
N VAL A 17 -9.56 9.83 0.17
CA VAL A 17 -10.01 11.23 0.10
C VAL A 17 -11.48 11.25 0.45
N ASP A 18 -11.88 12.21 1.29
CA ASP A 18 -13.28 12.42 1.65
C ASP A 18 -14.13 12.86 0.44
N ASN A 19 -15.37 12.38 0.40
CA ASN A 19 -16.34 12.69 -0.64
C ASN A 19 -16.59 14.19 -0.79
N ALA A 20 -16.66 14.97 0.30
CA ALA A 20 -16.89 16.40 0.18
C ALA A 20 -15.72 17.13 -0.49
N THR A 21 -14.50 16.62 -0.35
CA THR A 21 -13.32 17.15 -1.06
C THR A 21 -13.39 16.80 -2.54
N ILE A 22 -13.78 15.57 -2.88
CA ILE A 22 -13.95 15.14 -4.27
C ILE A 22 -15.03 15.97 -4.97
N TYR A 23 -16.19 16.14 -4.34
CA TYR A 23 -17.29 16.93 -4.92
C TYR A 23 -16.90 18.39 -5.12
N ARG A 24 -16.19 18.99 -4.15
CA ARG A 24 -15.67 20.36 -4.31
C ARG A 24 -14.68 20.47 -5.47
N HIS A 25 -13.87 19.43 -5.70
CA HIS A 25 -12.94 19.40 -6.83
C HIS A 25 -13.67 19.25 -8.17
N LEU A 26 -14.71 18.42 -8.22
CA LEU A 26 -15.54 18.20 -9.40
C LEU A 26 -16.59 19.29 -9.65
N ALA A 27 -16.74 20.27 -8.75
CA ALA A 27 -17.76 21.32 -8.84
C ALA A 27 -17.66 22.21 -10.10
N SER A 28 -16.53 22.19 -10.80
CA SER A 28 -16.39 22.86 -12.11
C SER A 28 -16.96 22.05 -13.29
N ILE A 29 -17.22 20.76 -13.08
CA ILE A 29 -17.69 19.80 -14.09
C ILE A 29 -19.14 19.40 -13.81
N ILE A 30 -19.51 19.29 -12.54
CA ILE A 30 -20.86 18.96 -12.09
C ILE A 30 -21.64 20.27 -11.96
N GLU A 31 -22.66 20.48 -12.81
CA GLU A 31 -23.50 21.70 -12.79
C GLU A 31 -24.33 21.87 -11.51
N ASP A 32 -24.52 20.80 -10.72
CA ASP A 32 -25.28 20.86 -9.47
C ASP A 32 -24.36 21.02 -8.25
N GLY A 33 -24.39 22.21 -7.64
CA GLY A 33 -23.69 22.56 -6.40
C GLY A 33 -24.23 21.87 -5.13
N GLN A 34 -24.61 20.59 -5.20
CA GLN A 34 -25.12 19.79 -4.09
C GLN A 34 -24.01 19.09 -3.31
N SER A 35 -24.23 18.92 -2.00
CA SER A 35 -23.33 18.21 -1.08
C SER A 35 -23.20 16.71 -1.36
N ALA A 36 -24.06 16.14 -2.21
CA ALA A 36 -23.88 14.85 -2.86
C ALA A 36 -24.57 14.87 -4.24
N PRO A 37 -23.85 14.70 -5.35
CA PRO A 37 -24.45 14.60 -6.66
C PRO A 37 -25.18 13.26 -6.82
N ASP A 38 -26.13 13.18 -7.76
CA ASP A 38 -26.83 11.92 -8.09
C ASP A 38 -25.83 10.80 -8.48
N ASP A 39 -24.69 11.19 -9.05
CA ASP A 39 -23.60 10.30 -9.47
C ASP A 39 -22.64 9.88 -8.32
N ALA A 40 -22.96 10.15 -7.05
CA ALA A 40 -22.08 9.85 -5.90
C ALA A 40 -21.57 8.39 -5.85
N SER A 41 -22.43 7.44 -6.22
CA SER A 41 -22.06 6.01 -6.29
C SER A 41 -21.00 5.74 -7.37
N LEU A 42 -21.12 6.40 -8.52
CA LEU A 42 -20.18 6.27 -9.64
C LEU A 42 -18.84 6.92 -9.32
N ILE A 43 -18.85 8.08 -8.66
CA ILE A 43 -17.62 8.76 -8.19
C ILE A 43 -16.85 7.85 -7.21
N SER A 44 -17.56 7.14 -6.33
CA SER A 44 -16.94 6.19 -5.40
C SER A 44 -16.24 5.03 -6.14
N VAL A 45 -16.83 4.55 -7.25
CA VAL A 45 -16.19 3.53 -8.10
C VAL A 45 -14.91 4.05 -8.74
N TYR A 46 -14.92 5.29 -9.23
CA TYR A 46 -13.71 5.91 -9.81
C TYR A 46 -12.61 6.12 -8.78
N LEU A 47 -12.95 6.53 -7.56
CA LEU A 47 -11.98 6.64 -6.47
C LEU A 47 -11.38 5.28 -6.11
N ALA A 48 -12.21 4.23 -6.02
CA ALA A 48 -11.74 2.88 -5.74
C ALA A 48 -10.79 2.39 -6.84
N ALA A 49 -11.12 2.61 -8.12
CA ALA A 49 -10.26 2.26 -9.24
C ALA A 49 -8.93 3.04 -9.24
N ALA A 50 -8.96 4.34 -8.99
CA ALA A 50 -7.76 5.17 -8.89
C ALA A 50 -6.88 4.74 -7.71
N THR A 51 -7.49 4.46 -6.56
CA THR A 51 -6.79 3.97 -5.36
C THR A 51 -6.13 2.62 -5.64
N SER A 52 -6.86 1.65 -6.21
CA SER A 52 -6.34 0.33 -6.57
C SER A 52 -5.15 0.39 -7.53
N ARG A 53 -5.14 1.35 -8.47
CA ARG A 53 -4.03 1.53 -9.40
C ARG A 53 -2.73 2.00 -8.74
N LEU A 54 -2.84 2.76 -7.65
CA LEU A 54 -1.69 3.28 -6.91
C LEU A 54 -1.30 2.39 -5.72
N HIS A 55 -2.28 1.68 -5.13
CA HIS A 55 -2.15 0.88 -3.92
C HIS A 55 -1.58 -0.52 -4.17
N GLY A 56 -0.82 -0.99 -3.18
CA GLY A 56 -0.41 -2.39 -3.07
C GLY A 56 0.93 -2.68 -3.74
N PRO A 57 1.40 -3.94 -3.67
CA PRO A 57 2.73 -4.34 -4.13
C PRO A 57 2.88 -4.25 -5.64
N ASN A 58 1.79 -4.43 -6.39
CA ASN A 58 1.75 -4.32 -7.85
C ASN A 58 1.19 -2.96 -8.32
N GLY A 59 0.84 -2.08 -7.39
CA GLY A 59 0.41 -0.72 -7.69
C GLY A 59 1.58 0.14 -8.17
N LEU A 60 1.28 1.26 -8.82
CA LEU A 60 2.31 2.14 -9.40
C LEU A 60 3.37 2.61 -8.39
N LEU A 61 2.99 2.76 -7.12
CA LEU A 61 3.90 3.22 -6.08
C LEU A 61 4.69 2.09 -5.41
N GLY A 62 4.21 0.85 -5.48
CA GLY A 62 4.74 -0.28 -4.72
C GLY A 62 4.57 -0.13 -3.21
N ARG A 63 3.48 0.49 -2.76
CA ARG A 63 3.24 0.88 -1.35
C ARG A 63 1.80 0.64 -0.92
N ALA A 64 1.60 0.42 0.37
CA ALA A 64 0.27 0.49 0.95
C ALA A 64 -0.12 1.98 1.10
N LEU A 65 -1.23 2.39 0.49
CA LEU A 65 -1.73 3.77 0.59
C LEU A 65 -2.49 4.06 1.87
N LEU A 66 -3.33 3.12 2.29
CA LEU A 66 -4.21 3.26 3.44
C LEU A 66 -3.92 2.18 4.45
N ASP A 67 -4.37 2.35 5.68
CA ASP A 67 -4.17 1.40 6.76
C ASP A 67 -4.74 0.03 6.40
N SER A 68 -3.86 -0.90 6.03
CA SER A 68 -4.21 -2.27 5.65
C SER A 68 -3.25 -3.28 6.26
N THR A 69 -3.77 -4.50 6.47
CA THR A 69 -3.02 -5.59 7.09
C THR A 69 -2.55 -6.58 6.04
N TRP A 70 -1.27 -6.91 6.09
CA TRP A 70 -0.59 -7.75 5.11
C TRP A 70 0.11 -8.91 5.77
N GLU A 71 0.17 -10.03 5.04
CA GLU A 71 0.95 -11.21 5.39
C GLU A 71 2.06 -11.42 4.37
N ALA A 72 3.31 -11.29 4.81
CA ALA A 72 4.48 -11.68 4.03
C ALA A 72 4.93 -13.08 4.42
N LYS A 73 5.02 -13.97 3.43
CA LYS A 73 5.41 -15.36 3.60
C LYS A 73 6.82 -15.59 3.06
N PHE A 74 7.63 -16.32 3.81
CA PHE A 74 9.01 -16.66 3.47
C PHE A 74 9.26 -18.14 3.72
N ASP A 75 10.02 -18.77 2.82
CA ASP A 75 10.39 -20.19 2.97
C ASP A 75 11.48 -20.41 4.04
N ARG A 76 12.24 -19.36 4.36
CA ARG A 76 13.34 -19.42 5.34
C ARG A 76 13.61 -18.05 5.96
N TRP A 77 14.25 -18.05 7.12
CA TRP A 77 14.72 -16.83 7.75
C TRP A 77 15.79 -16.15 6.89
N PRO A 78 15.58 -14.90 6.44
CA PRO A 78 16.67 -14.05 5.98
C PRO A 78 17.51 -13.57 7.17
N ALA A 79 18.73 -13.10 6.90
CA ALA A 79 19.56 -12.46 7.93
C ALA A 79 18.86 -11.27 8.59
N GLU A 80 18.06 -10.54 7.82
CA GLU A 80 17.14 -9.51 8.25
C GLU A 80 15.87 -9.62 7.41
N VAL A 81 14.71 -9.63 8.06
CA VAL A 81 13.42 -9.64 7.37
C VAL A 81 13.10 -8.21 6.97
N ARG A 82 13.23 -7.89 5.68
CA ARG A 82 12.82 -6.59 5.14
C ARG A 82 11.33 -6.63 4.82
N ILE A 83 10.59 -5.65 5.33
CA ILE A 83 9.16 -5.56 5.05
C ILE A 83 8.99 -5.03 3.62
N PRO A 84 8.28 -5.76 2.74
CA PRO A 84 8.22 -5.47 1.31
C PRO A 84 7.40 -4.21 0.98
N LEU A 85 6.45 -3.85 1.84
CA LEU A 85 5.54 -2.71 1.64
C LEU A 85 5.82 -1.61 2.66
N PRO A 86 6.49 -0.52 2.25
CA PRO A 86 6.55 0.69 3.04
C PRO A 86 5.23 1.47 2.88
N ARG A 87 4.71 2.20 3.87
CA ARG A 87 5.20 2.49 5.22
C ARG A 87 4.66 1.47 6.24
N CYS A 88 5.50 0.61 6.78
CA CYS A 88 5.06 -0.34 7.81
C CYS A 88 4.87 0.40 9.15
N MET A 89 3.64 0.43 9.64
CA MET A 89 3.27 1.11 10.87
C MET A 89 3.57 0.23 12.09
N GLU A 90 3.26 -1.06 11.98
CA GLU A 90 3.33 -1.99 13.09
C GLU A 90 3.54 -3.42 12.59
N VAL A 91 4.34 -4.21 13.30
CA VAL A 91 4.44 -5.66 13.10
C VAL A 91 3.54 -6.30 14.13
N MET A 92 2.46 -6.95 13.69
CA MET A 92 1.42 -7.49 14.56
C MET A 92 1.85 -8.81 15.17
N LYS A 93 2.34 -9.74 14.32
CA LYS A 93 2.83 -11.05 14.75
C LYS A 93 3.81 -11.63 13.76
N VAL A 94 4.66 -12.51 14.26
CA VAL A 94 5.60 -13.31 13.46
C VAL A 94 5.36 -14.76 13.82
N GLU A 95 4.96 -15.56 12.85
CA GLU A 95 4.70 -16.99 13.00
C GLU A 95 5.76 -17.77 12.23
N TYR A 96 6.15 -18.93 12.76
CA TYR A 96 7.09 -19.82 12.08
C TYR A 96 6.79 -21.27 12.38
N VAL A 97 7.23 -22.18 11.52
CA VAL A 97 7.14 -23.63 11.75
C VAL A 97 8.47 -24.12 12.33
N PRO A 98 8.53 -24.51 13.61
CA PRO A 98 9.75 -25.00 14.24
C PRO A 98 10.27 -26.29 13.61
N TYR A 99 11.58 -26.51 13.65
CA TYR A 99 12.17 -27.77 13.21
C TYR A 99 11.53 -28.98 13.91
N GLY A 100 11.07 -29.96 13.12
CA GLY A 100 10.43 -31.17 13.61
C GLY A 100 8.96 -31.01 14.02
N ALA A 101 8.37 -29.82 13.82
CA ALA A 101 6.94 -29.57 14.00
C ALA A 101 6.24 -29.39 12.64
N THR A 102 4.94 -29.65 12.62
CA THR A 102 4.07 -29.40 11.45
C THR A 102 3.26 -28.13 11.61
N ASP A 103 2.93 -27.75 12.84
CA ASP A 103 2.12 -26.58 13.15
C ASP A 103 2.99 -25.33 13.32
N ALA A 104 2.47 -24.19 12.84
CA ALA A 104 3.09 -22.89 13.05
C ALA A 104 2.90 -22.44 14.50
N VAL A 105 3.93 -21.80 15.04
CA VAL A 105 3.96 -21.21 16.38
C VAL A 105 4.28 -19.73 16.28
N GLU A 106 3.62 -18.93 17.11
CA GLU A 106 3.93 -17.51 17.23
C GLU A 106 5.28 -17.31 17.94
N LEU A 107 6.14 -16.51 17.31
CA LEU A 107 7.41 -16.11 17.89
C LEU A 107 7.17 -15.04 18.96
N ALA A 108 7.70 -15.27 20.16
CA ALA A 108 7.58 -14.32 21.26
C ALA A 108 8.13 -12.94 20.86
N SER A 109 7.43 -11.87 21.24
CA SER A 109 7.82 -10.49 20.94
C SER A 109 9.19 -10.08 21.49
N SER A 110 9.68 -10.76 22.53
CA SER A 110 11.03 -10.59 23.08
C SER A 110 12.14 -11.23 22.25
N ALA A 111 11.80 -12.11 21.29
CA ALA A 111 12.77 -12.82 20.47
C ALA A 111 13.19 -12.02 19.22
N PHE A 112 12.48 -10.95 18.87
CA PHE A 112 12.78 -10.11 17.72
C PHE A 112 12.67 -8.62 18.02
N LEU A 113 13.30 -7.80 17.17
CA LEU A 113 13.25 -6.35 17.23
C LEU A 113 12.91 -5.80 15.85
N ALA A 114 11.88 -4.93 15.79
CA ALA A 114 11.51 -4.19 14.60
C ALA A 114 12.19 -2.80 14.59
N TYR A 115 12.82 -2.46 13.48
CA TYR A 115 13.51 -1.18 13.26
C TYR A 115 12.89 -0.44 12.08
N GLY A 116 12.92 0.88 12.11
CA GLY A 116 12.47 1.71 10.99
C GLY A 116 10.96 1.66 10.74
N LEU A 117 10.16 1.32 11.76
CA LEU A 117 8.70 1.47 11.69
C LEU A 117 8.33 2.91 11.36
N GLY A 118 7.32 3.10 10.53
CA GLY A 118 6.91 4.39 10.01
C GLY A 118 7.84 4.95 8.92
N THR A 119 8.84 4.19 8.44
CA THR A 119 9.76 4.59 7.37
C THR A 119 9.73 3.60 6.20
N ASP A 120 10.51 3.91 5.17
CA ASP A 120 10.65 3.08 3.96
C ASP A 120 11.54 1.85 4.14
N THR A 121 12.22 1.76 5.28
CA THR A 121 13.28 0.75 5.52
C THR A 121 12.95 -0.14 6.72
N ALA A 122 11.66 -0.39 6.94
CA ALA A 122 11.16 -1.22 8.02
C ALA A 122 11.72 -2.64 7.91
N ARG A 123 12.29 -3.13 9.00
CA ARG A 123 13.00 -4.41 9.03
C ARG A 123 12.97 -5.05 10.40
N ILE A 124 12.97 -6.38 10.43
CA ILE A 124 12.95 -7.19 11.64
C ILE A 124 14.24 -7.99 11.75
N ARG A 125 14.85 -7.98 12.93
CA ARG A 125 16.02 -8.80 13.27
C ARG A 125 15.75 -9.61 14.54
N PRO A 126 16.51 -10.68 14.80
CA PRO A 126 16.54 -11.30 16.13
C PRO A 126 16.91 -10.24 17.18
N ALA A 127 16.40 -10.43 18.40
CA ALA A 127 16.84 -9.61 19.52
C ALA A 127 18.36 -9.76 19.76
N ALA A 128 18.97 -8.74 20.37
CA ALA A 128 20.41 -8.72 20.57
C ALA A 128 20.89 -9.95 21.35
N GLY A 129 21.86 -10.68 20.80
CA GLY A 129 22.38 -11.92 21.40
C GLY A 129 21.57 -13.18 21.12
N LEU A 130 20.47 -13.09 20.36
CA LEU A 130 19.69 -14.24 19.90
C LEU A 130 19.91 -14.51 18.41
N ALA A 131 19.59 -15.74 18.00
CA ALA A 131 19.52 -16.15 16.60
C ALA A 131 18.08 -16.54 16.25
N TRP A 132 17.75 -16.53 14.96
CA TRP A 132 16.46 -17.05 14.51
C TRP A 132 16.31 -18.54 14.87
N PRO A 133 15.11 -18.98 15.27
CA PRO A 133 14.86 -20.38 15.58
C PRO A 133 15.03 -21.25 14.33
N LEU A 134 15.40 -22.52 14.52
CA LEU A 134 15.48 -23.49 13.43
C LEU A 134 14.09 -23.77 12.86
N LEU A 135 14.00 -23.79 11.54
CA LEU A 135 12.76 -24.01 10.79
C LEU A 135 12.63 -25.47 10.36
N ALA A 136 11.39 -25.94 10.22
CA ALA A 136 11.10 -27.13 9.44
C ALA A 136 11.33 -26.87 7.95
N ASP A 137 11.56 -27.93 7.18
CA ASP A 137 11.59 -27.87 5.72
C ASP A 137 10.14 -27.79 5.20
N HIS A 138 9.63 -26.56 5.10
CA HIS A 138 8.24 -26.28 4.73
C HIS A 138 8.17 -25.02 3.85
N PRO A 139 7.37 -25.01 2.76
CA PRO A 139 7.14 -23.78 1.98
C PRO A 139 6.40 -22.74 2.84
N ALA A 140 6.75 -21.47 2.75
CA ALA A 140 6.18 -20.43 3.63
C ALA A 140 6.33 -20.74 5.14
N ALA A 141 7.45 -21.35 5.55
CA ALA A 141 7.75 -21.68 6.95
C ALA A 141 7.74 -20.49 7.91
N VAL A 142 7.82 -19.25 7.40
CA VAL A 142 7.74 -18.01 8.17
C VAL A 142 6.64 -17.13 7.60
N VAL A 143 5.77 -16.63 8.46
CA VAL A 143 4.70 -15.70 8.12
C VAL A 143 4.81 -14.47 9.01
N VAL A 144 4.90 -13.29 8.40
CA VAL A 144 4.94 -12.01 9.11
C VAL A 144 3.68 -11.25 8.80
N THR A 145 2.85 -11.04 9.82
CA THR A 145 1.66 -10.18 9.71
C THR A 145 2.02 -8.79 10.17
N PHE A 146 1.83 -7.80 9.31
CA PHE A 146 2.15 -6.41 9.59
C PHE A 146 1.08 -5.47 9.04
N ARG A 147 0.99 -4.30 9.65
CA ARG A 147 0.09 -3.23 9.27
C ARG A 147 0.88 -2.14 8.56
N ALA A 148 0.42 -1.72 7.39
CA ALA A 148 1.11 -0.74 6.56
C ALA A 148 0.14 0.25 5.93
N GLY A 149 0.61 1.47 5.70
CA GLY A 149 -0.14 2.52 5.01
C GLY A 149 -0.16 3.85 5.75
N TRP A 150 -0.92 4.79 5.21
CA TRP A 150 -1.24 6.05 5.85
C TRP A 150 -2.68 6.04 6.37
N THR A 151 -2.95 6.90 7.33
CA THR A 151 -4.34 7.29 7.62
C THR A 151 -4.79 8.32 6.58
N GLN A 152 -6.10 8.51 6.42
CA GLN A 152 -6.64 9.54 5.54
C GLN A 152 -6.00 10.92 5.79
N ASP A 153 -5.77 11.29 7.05
CA ASP A 153 -5.16 12.59 7.40
C ASP A 153 -3.67 12.68 7.09
N THR A 154 -2.92 11.58 7.30
CA THR A 154 -1.46 11.57 7.13
C THR A 154 -1.02 11.29 5.70
N LEU A 155 -1.95 10.92 4.82
CA LEU A 155 -1.68 10.68 3.41
C LEU A 155 -1.15 11.96 2.74
N PRO A 156 0.02 11.93 2.07
CA PRO A 156 0.62 13.09 1.43
C PRO A 156 -0.31 13.80 0.46
N ALA A 157 -0.30 15.14 0.51
CA ALA A 157 -1.13 15.98 -0.35
C ALA A 157 -0.89 15.73 -1.85
N THR A 158 0.34 15.37 -2.24
CA THR A 158 0.71 14.98 -3.61
C THR A 158 -0.03 13.75 -4.09
N ILE A 159 -0.20 12.74 -3.23
CA ILE A 159 -0.94 11.52 -3.55
C ILE A 159 -2.45 11.82 -3.61
N LYS A 160 -2.96 12.62 -2.67
CA LYS A 160 -4.37 13.08 -2.71
C LYS A 160 -4.68 13.84 -3.99
N HIS A 161 -3.79 14.74 -4.41
CA HIS A 161 -3.91 15.48 -5.67
C HIS A 161 -3.93 14.55 -6.87
N ALA A 162 -3.03 13.57 -6.93
CA ALA A 162 -3.00 12.60 -8.01
C ALA A 162 -4.29 11.76 -8.09
N LEU A 163 -4.83 11.33 -6.95
CA LEU A 163 -6.12 10.63 -6.89
C LEU A 163 -7.25 11.51 -7.44
N LEU A 164 -7.31 12.80 -7.06
CA LEU A 164 -8.30 13.75 -7.55
C LEU A 164 -8.19 13.95 -9.07
N GLU A 165 -6.98 14.07 -9.62
CA GLU A 165 -6.77 14.20 -11.07
C GLU A 165 -7.25 12.94 -11.82
N MET A 166 -6.96 11.75 -11.29
CA MET A 166 -7.40 10.47 -11.86
C MET A 166 -8.92 10.31 -11.82
N VAL A 167 -9.56 10.66 -10.69
CA VAL A 167 -11.03 10.63 -10.54
C VAL A 167 -11.68 11.61 -11.51
N THR A 168 -11.15 12.82 -11.62
CA THR A 168 -11.65 13.84 -12.55
C THR A 168 -11.58 13.38 -13.99
N THR A 169 -10.46 12.79 -14.39
CA THR A 169 -10.27 12.25 -15.74
C THR A 169 -11.26 11.11 -16.02
N ALA A 170 -11.43 10.18 -15.08
CA ALA A 170 -12.36 9.06 -15.22
C ALA A 170 -13.83 9.51 -15.26
N TYR A 171 -14.19 10.55 -14.51
CA TYR A 171 -15.54 11.11 -14.51
C TYR A 171 -15.85 11.85 -15.82
N ALA A 172 -14.93 12.70 -16.28
CA ALA A 172 -15.07 13.48 -17.51
C ALA A 172 -15.05 12.60 -18.78
N HIS A 173 -14.27 11.51 -18.74
CA HIS A 173 -14.09 10.60 -19.88
C HIS A 173 -14.48 9.17 -19.49
N ARG A 174 -15.70 8.79 -19.85
CA ARG A 174 -16.26 7.45 -19.58
C ARG A 174 -15.80 6.36 -20.55
N GLU A 175 -14.93 6.73 -21.49
CA GLU A 175 -14.38 5.86 -22.52
C GLU A 175 -12.85 5.98 -22.57
N SER A 176 -12.18 5.02 -23.22
CA SER A 176 -10.73 5.10 -23.41
C SER A 176 -10.39 6.24 -24.37
N VAL A 177 -9.70 7.27 -23.88
CA VAL A 177 -9.26 8.39 -24.70
C VAL A 177 -7.90 8.08 -25.30
N GLY A 178 -7.85 7.96 -26.63
CA GLY A 178 -6.59 7.86 -27.37
C GLY A 178 -6.06 9.26 -27.70
N TYR A 179 -4.86 9.59 -27.21
CA TYR A 179 -4.18 10.83 -27.58
C TYR A 179 -3.25 10.58 -28.77
N SER A 180 -3.31 11.45 -29.77
CA SER A 180 -2.32 11.54 -30.85
C SER A 180 -0.96 11.95 -30.26
N THR A 181 0.14 11.35 -30.71
CA THR A 181 1.51 11.52 -30.21
C THR A 181 2.13 12.91 -30.47
N ALA A 182 1.33 13.94 -30.72
CA ALA A 182 1.79 15.32 -30.74
C ALA A 182 2.28 15.71 -29.33
N SER A 183 3.60 15.62 -29.15
CA SER A 183 4.39 15.85 -27.94
C SER A 183 3.74 16.81 -26.94
N PHE A 184 3.02 16.25 -25.97
CA PHE A 184 2.80 16.95 -24.72
C PHE A 184 4.11 16.90 -23.94
N GLY A 185 4.77 18.05 -23.76
CA GLY A 185 5.76 18.18 -22.71
C GLY A 185 5.14 17.75 -21.39
N VAL A 186 5.93 17.15 -20.49
CA VAL A 186 5.47 16.80 -19.14
C VAL A 186 4.78 18.03 -18.55
N LEU A 187 3.48 17.93 -18.29
CA LEU A 187 2.73 19.04 -17.71
C LEU A 187 3.35 19.34 -16.34
N PRO A 188 3.76 20.60 -16.09
CA PRO A 188 4.23 20.99 -14.76
C PRO A 188 3.18 20.61 -13.71
N TYR A 189 3.62 19.97 -12.63
CA TYR A 189 2.76 19.56 -11.51
C TYR A 189 1.72 18.47 -11.83
N SER A 190 1.87 17.72 -12.94
CA SER A 190 1.00 16.56 -13.20
C SER A 190 1.08 15.50 -12.10
N ALA A 191 0.00 14.76 -11.88
CA ALA A 191 -0.03 13.57 -11.01
C ALA A 191 1.17 12.65 -11.27
N SER A 192 1.48 12.37 -12.53
CA SER A 192 2.59 11.48 -12.91
C SER A 192 3.95 12.00 -12.47
N GLN A 193 4.17 13.31 -12.49
CA GLN A 193 5.42 13.93 -12.01
C GLN A 193 5.45 13.93 -10.48
N ALA A 194 4.35 14.31 -9.83
CA ALA A 194 4.24 14.38 -8.37
C ALA A 194 4.38 13.01 -7.70
N LEU A 195 3.96 11.93 -8.36
CA LEU A 195 4.05 10.57 -7.83
C LEU A 195 5.46 9.97 -7.91
N ARG A 196 6.37 10.48 -8.75
CA ARG A 196 7.73 9.91 -8.93
C ARG A 196 8.53 9.85 -7.64
N ASP A 197 8.39 10.87 -6.79
CA ASP A 197 9.11 10.94 -5.51
C ASP A 197 8.62 9.87 -4.51
N TRP A 198 7.45 9.29 -4.76
CA TRP A 198 6.82 8.28 -3.91
C TRP A 198 6.99 6.85 -4.42
N VAL A 199 7.53 6.65 -5.62
CA VAL A 199 7.77 5.31 -6.16
C VAL A 199 8.87 4.63 -5.36
N VAL A 200 8.61 3.41 -4.85
CA VAL A 200 9.68 2.58 -4.31
C VAL A 200 10.52 2.08 -5.47
N TRP A 201 11.72 2.62 -5.61
CA TRP A 201 12.69 2.07 -6.53
C TRP A 201 13.24 0.77 -5.93
N THR A 202 12.72 -0.36 -6.39
CA THR A 202 13.35 -1.65 -6.11
C THR A 202 14.66 -1.70 -6.89
N ALA A 203 15.78 -1.66 -6.18
CA ALA A 203 17.12 -1.86 -6.75
C ALA A 203 17.34 -3.31 -7.22
#